data_AF-I4CSE4-F1
#
_entry.id   AF-I4CSE4-F1
#
_cell.length_a   1.000
_cell.length_b   1.000
_cell.length_c   1.000
_cell.angle_alpha   90.00
_cell.angle_beta   90.00
_cell.angle_gamma   90.00
#
_symmetry.space_group_name_H-M   'P 1'
#
loop_
_entity.id
_entity.type
_entity.pdbx_description
1 polymer ?
#
loop_
_entity_poly.entity_id
_entity_poly.type
_entity_poly.pdbx_seq_one_letter_code
_entity_poly.pdbx_strand_id
1 'polypeptide(L)'
;MAIASLLIGTLFIQSTEMPIEHAQAVLLFLMYAPIILVMFAVPSTYTFSDLKPHQIVGVSRIITSKLIDSENKLKLFEKNLEAIENRTTERVRSFKWLIGTFWAASLFFLTQINSFTLRSKDFDLNKTLQDNMSFLVTAIMITIISLWITTSYKRATEAIFKSIKYSICEIKLHLSDPEHNKDTLDTPQKKQETPTNN
;
A
#
# COMPACT_ATOMS: atom_id res chain seq x y z
N MET A 1 6.04 -10.66 15.98
CA MET A 1 7.29 -10.23 15.34
C MET A 1 7.68 -8.78 15.68
N ALA A 2 6.79 -7.79 15.55
CA ALA A 2 7.12 -6.38 15.87
C ALA A 2 7.54 -6.12 17.35
N ILE A 3 6.93 -6.81 18.32
CA ILE A 3 7.31 -6.71 19.74
C ILE A 3 8.70 -7.30 19.99
N ALA A 4 9.02 -8.42 19.34
CA ALA A 4 10.32 -9.06 19.44
C ALA A 4 11.42 -8.20 18.77
N SER A 5 11.13 -7.58 17.62
CA SER A 5 12.08 -6.64 17.00
C SER A 5 12.31 -5.44 17.91
N LEU A 6 11.26 -4.85 18.49
CA LEU A 6 11.38 -3.75 19.45
C LEU A 6 12.25 -4.12 20.66
N LEU A 7 12.02 -5.28 21.27
CA LEU A 7 12.83 -5.77 22.39
C LEU A 7 14.30 -5.98 22.01
N ILE A 8 14.56 -6.60 20.86
CA ILE A 8 15.93 -6.82 20.35
C ILE A 8 16.61 -5.49 20.05
N GLY A 9 15.91 -4.53 19.44
CA GLY A 9 16.45 -3.21 19.17
C GLY A 9 16.75 -2.41 20.43
N THR A 10 15.89 -2.50 21.46
CA THR A 10 16.18 -1.86 22.75
C THR A 10 17.39 -2.47 23.46
N LEU A 11 17.55 -3.79 23.39
CA LEU A 11 18.74 -4.48 23.94
C LEU A 11 20.00 -4.13 23.15
N PHE A 12 19.90 -4.00 21.82
CA PHE A 12 21.01 -3.59 20.97
C PHE A 12 21.47 -2.17 21.29
N ILE A 13 20.54 -1.21 21.39
CA ILE A 13 20.84 0.18 21.75
C ILE A 13 21.55 0.26 23.10
N GLN A 14 21.07 -0.51 24.10
CA GLN A 14 21.69 -0.57 25.43
C GLN A 14 23.12 -1.15 25.39
N SER A 15 23.41 -2.08 24.49
CA SER A 15 24.74 -2.70 24.38
C SER A 15 25.80 -1.80 23.74
N THR A 16 25.39 -0.78 22.99
CA THR A 16 26.28 0.01 22.11
C THR A 16 26.69 1.39 22.64
N GLU A 17 26.28 1.79 23.85
CA GLU A 17 26.54 3.14 24.42
C GLU A 17 26.31 4.29 23.40
N MET A 18 25.26 4.18 22.58
CA MET A 18 25.02 5.13 21.50
C MET A 18 24.54 6.49 22.05
N PRO A 19 24.91 7.61 21.39
CA PRO A 19 24.33 8.92 21.66
C PRO A 19 22.80 8.90 21.57
N ILE A 20 22.13 9.63 22.46
CA ILE A 20 20.66 9.67 22.60
C ILE A 20 19.96 9.99 21.27
N GLU A 21 20.53 10.89 20.47
CA GLU A 21 19.99 11.29 19.16
C GLU A 21 19.89 10.10 18.19
N HIS A 22 20.94 9.24 18.14
CA HIS A 22 20.96 8.06 17.30
C HIS A 22 20.06 6.95 17.85
N ALA A 23 20.02 6.79 19.18
CA ALA A 23 19.13 5.83 19.84
C ALA A 23 17.64 6.11 19.53
N GLN A 24 17.24 7.38 19.56
CA GLN A 24 15.88 7.81 19.23
C GLN A 24 15.52 7.53 17.76
N ALA A 25 16.44 7.83 16.83
CA ALA A 25 16.24 7.57 15.41
C ALA A 25 16.11 6.06 15.12
N VAL A 26 16.93 5.22 15.75
CA VAL A 26 16.88 3.75 15.62
C VAL A 26 15.58 3.19 16.19
N LEU A 27 15.11 3.71 17.34
CA LEU A 27 13.84 3.29 17.94
C LEU A 27 12.64 3.64 17.04
N LEU A 28 12.61 4.86 16.48
CA LEU A 28 11.59 5.27 15.52
C LEU A 28 11.64 4.40 14.27
N PHE A 29 12.82 4.14 13.72
CA PHE A 29 12.97 3.23 12.59
C PHE A 29 12.42 1.84 12.91
N LEU A 30 12.72 1.29 14.10
CA LEU A 30 12.23 -0.01 14.52
C LEU A 30 10.71 -0.08 14.70
N MET A 31 10.07 1.00 15.14
CA MET A 31 8.61 1.08 15.24
C MET A 31 7.97 1.10 13.86
N TYR A 32 8.51 1.85 12.90
CA TYR A 32 7.87 2.07 11.60
C TYR A 32 8.32 1.08 10.50
N ALA A 33 9.50 0.47 10.60
CA ALA A 33 10.02 -0.50 9.62
C ALA A 33 9.09 -1.70 9.38
N PRO A 34 8.43 -2.30 10.40
CA PRO A 34 7.46 -3.36 10.19
C PRO A 34 6.27 -2.92 9.33
N ILE A 35 5.86 -1.65 9.39
CA ILE A 35 4.76 -1.13 8.58
C ILE A 35 5.14 -1.15 7.10
N ILE A 36 6.35 -0.70 6.79
CA ILE A 36 6.89 -0.68 5.42
C ILE A 36 7.02 -2.12 4.90
N LEU A 37 7.61 -3.02 5.69
CA LEU A 37 7.76 -4.44 5.34
C LEU A 37 6.42 -5.13 5.05
N VAL A 38 5.39 -4.87 5.86
CA VAL A 38 4.07 -5.48 5.65
C VAL A 38 3.35 -4.88 4.42
N MET A 39 3.64 -3.64 4.05
CA MET A 39 3.12 -3.05 2.80
C MET A 39 3.78 -3.63 1.53
N PHE A 40 5.07 -3.97 1.58
CA PHE A 40 5.81 -4.53 0.43
C PHE A 40 5.73 -6.07 0.30
N ALA A 41 5.13 -6.76 1.26
CA ALA A 41 4.90 -8.22 1.18
C ALA A 41 3.86 -8.65 0.12
N VAL A 42 3.25 -7.72 -0.62
CA VAL A 42 2.34 -7.98 -1.73
C VAL A 42 2.89 -7.25 -2.96
N PRO A 43 2.92 -7.87 -4.17
CA PRO A 43 3.66 -7.36 -5.31
C PRO A 43 3.15 -5.98 -5.76
N SER A 44 3.81 -4.94 -5.27
CA SER A 44 3.60 -3.55 -5.67
C SER A 44 4.43 -3.27 -6.93
N THR A 45 4.00 -3.81 -8.06
CA THR A 45 4.58 -3.49 -9.38
C THR A 45 3.54 -2.93 -10.34
N TYR A 46 2.50 -2.29 -9.81
CA TYR A 46 1.42 -1.70 -10.63
C TYR A 46 1.10 -0.29 -10.18
N THR A 47 2.03 0.63 -10.46
CA THR A 47 1.79 2.07 -10.45
C THR A 47 1.96 2.62 -11.85
N PHE A 48 0.88 2.59 -12.64
CA PHE A 48 0.64 3.48 -13.80
C PHE A 48 -0.89 3.56 -13.95
N SER A 49 -1.53 4.59 -13.39
CA SER A 49 -1.83 5.89 -14.02
C SER A 49 -2.90 5.77 -15.11
N ASP A 50 -4.09 6.28 -14.81
CA ASP A 50 -5.31 6.33 -15.63
C ASP A 50 -5.72 5.00 -16.27
N LEU A 51 -6.91 4.51 -15.95
CA LEU A 51 -7.52 3.40 -16.69
C LEU A 51 -7.63 3.81 -18.16
N LYS A 52 -6.67 3.40 -18.98
CA LYS A 52 -6.73 3.62 -20.41
C LYS A 52 -7.59 2.51 -21.01
N PRO A 53 -8.42 2.80 -22.03
CA PRO A 53 -9.29 1.80 -22.65
C PRO A 53 -8.58 0.50 -23.04
N HIS A 54 -7.33 0.58 -23.50
CA HIS A 54 -6.53 -0.59 -23.87
C HIS A 54 -6.21 -1.54 -22.71
N GLN A 55 -6.13 -1.04 -21.46
CA GLN A 55 -5.88 -1.88 -20.28
C GLN A 55 -7.12 -2.69 -19.91
N ILE A 56 -8.30 -2.07 -20.05
CA ILE A 56 -9.61 -2.73 -19.84
C ILE A 56 -9.78 -3.85 -20.87
N VAL A 57 -9.54 -3.55 -22.15
CA VAL A 57 -9.59 -4.55 -23.24
C VAL A 57 -8.57 -5.68 -23.05
N GLY A 58 -7.38 -5.37 -22.53
CA GLY A 58 -6.35 -6.39 -22.24
C GLY A 58 -6.77 -7.33 -21.12
N VAL A 59 -7.31 -6.78 -20.02
CA VAL A 59 -7.80 -7.57 -18.89
C VAL A 59 -9.05 -8.36 -19.27
N SER A 60 -9.99 -7.78 -20.01
CA SER A 60 -11.17 -8.48 -20.50
C SER A 60 -10.80 -9.63 -21.43
N ARG A 61 -9.85 -9.44 -22.36
CA ARG A 61 -9.33 -10.53 -23.21
C ARG A 61 -8.69 -11.67 -22.41
N ILE A 62 -7.94 -11.38 -21.35
CA ILE A 62 -7.35 -12.43 -20.49
C ILE A 62 -8.44 -13.18 -19.72
N ILE A 63 -9.44 -12.46 -19.20
CA ILE A 63 -10.56 -13.06 -18.47
C ILE A 63 -11.41 -13.94 -19.40
N THR A 64 -11.74 -13.46 -20.60
CA THR A 64 -12.51 -14.22 -21.59
C THR A 64 -11.73 -15.43 -22.12
N SER A 65 -10.42 -15.28 -22.39
CA SER A 65 -9.59 -16.39 -22.90
C SER A 65 -9.28 -17.48 -21.86
N LYS A 66 -9.40 -17.20 -20.57
CA LYS A 66 -9.06 -18.17 -19.51
C LYS A 66 -10.23 -18.63 -18.65
N LEU A 67 -11.33 -17.88 -18.54
CA LEU A 67 -12.25 -18.05 -17.40
C LEU A 67 -13.74 -18.13 -17.71
N ILE A 68 -14.26 -17.66 -18.86
CA ILE A 68 -15.71 -17.44 -19.00
C ILE A 68 -16.31 -18.07 -20.27
N ASP A 69 -16.90 -19.26 -20.10
CA ASP A 69 -17.86 -19.85 -21.05
C ASP A 69 -19.32 -19.76 -20.55
N SER A 70 -19.55 -19.23 -19.33
CA SER A 70 -20.84 -19.27 -18.66
C SER A 70 -21.03 -18.12 -17.67
N GLU A 71 -22.22 -17.53 -17.65
CA GLU A 71 -22.65 -16.46 -16.74
C GLU A 71 -22.47 -16.84 -15.25
N ASN A 72 -22.64 -18.12 -14.91
CA ASN A 72 -22.44 -18.61 -13.54
C ASN A 72 -20.97 -18.53 -13.09
N LYS A 73 -20.02 -18.80 -13.98
CA LYS A 73 -18.58 -18.66 -13.68
C LYS A 73 -18.22 -17.18 -13.48
N LEU A 74 -18.83 -16.29 -14.25
CA LEU A 74 -18.64 -14.85 -14.12
C LEU A 74 -19.15 -14.31 -12.77
N LYS A 75 -20.33 -14.74 -12.32
CA LYS A 75 -20.87 -14.39 -10.99
C LYS A 75 -19.96 -14.89 -9.85
N LEU A 76 -19.43 -16.11 -9.96
CA LEU A 76 -18.47 -16.65 -8.98
C LEU A 76 -17.15 -15.87 -8.95
N PHE A 77 -16.66 -15.43 -10.11
CA PHE A 77 -15.47 -14.60 -10.20
C PHE A 77 -15.67 -13.23 -9.53
N GLU A 78 -16.79 -12.57 -9.81
CA GLU A 78 -17.15 -11.28 -9.20
C GLU A 78 -17.24 -11.37 -7.67
N LYS A 79 -17.88 -12.42 -7.13
CA LYS A 79 -17.96 -12.65 -5.69
C LYS A 79 -16.58 -12.87 -5.04
N ASN A 80 -15.69 -13.60 -5.72
CA ASN A 80 -14.31 -13.78 -5.24
C ASN A 80 -13.51 -12.47 -5.29
N LEU A 81 -13.70 -11.68 -6.35
CA LEU A 81 -13.05 -10.38 -6.49
C LEU A 81 -13.46 -9.43 -5.35
N GLU A 82 -14.76 -9.38 -5.03
CA GLU A 82 -15.29 -8.57 -3.93
C GLU A 82 -14.69 -9.00 -2.57
N ALA A 83 -14.56 -10.32 -2.32
CA ALA A 83 -13.91 -10.82 -1.10
C ALA A 83 -12.44 -10.38 -0.99
N ILE A 84 -11.71 -10.38 -2.11
CA ILE A 84 -10.30 -9.93 -2.17
C ILE A 84 -10.19 -8.41 -1.98
N GLU A 85 -11.10 -7.65 -2.57
CA GLU A 85 -11.18 -6.18 -2.42
C GLU A 85 -11.48 -5.79 -0.97
N ASN A 86 -12.46 -6.44 -0.33
CA ASN A 86 -12.79 -6.22 1.08
C ASN A 86 -11.58 -6.53 1.98
N ARG A 87 -10.91 -7.67 1.75
CA ARG A 87 -9.68 -8.02 2.49
C ARG A 87 -8.59 -6.97 2.32
N THR A 88 -8.43 -6.41 1.13
CA THR A 88 -7.42 -5.38 0.84
C THR A 88 -7.76 -4.06 1.52
N THR A 89 -9.04 -3.68 1.50
CA THR A 89 -9.56 -2.47 2.16
C THR A 89 -9.36 -2.54 3.68
N GLU A 90 -9.67 -3.69 4.30
CA GLU A 90 -9.47 -3.89 5.73
C GLU A 90 -7.99 -3.86 6.13
N ARG A 91 -7.08 -4.34 5.27
CA ARG A 91 -5.62 -4.20 5.49
C ARG A 91 -5.19 -2.73 5.50
N VAL A 92 -5.65 -1.93 4.54
CA VAL A 92 -5.36 -0.49 4.50
C VAL A 92 -5.89 0.21 5.76
N ARG A 93 -7.10 -0.15 6.20
CA ARG A 93 -7.68 0.37 7.44
C ARG A 93 -6.83 0.02 8.66
N SER A 94 -6.35 -1.22 8.72
CA SER A 94 -5.47 -1.70 9.79
C SER A 94 -4.15 -0.93 9.82
N PHE A 95 -3.53 -0.63 8.66
CA PHE A 95 -2.31 0.20 8.63
C PHE A 95 -2.54 1.61 9.17
N LYS A 96 -3.66 2.25 8.83
CA LYS A 96 -4.00 3.58 9.36
C LYS A 96 -4.14 3.56 10.88
N TRP A 97 -4.83 2.56 11.41
CA TRP A 97 -4.94 2.36 12.86
C TRP A 97 -3.58 2.16 13.51
N LEU A 98 -2.74 1.31 12.93
CA LEU A 98 -1.42 1.00 13.44
C LEU A 98 -0.50 2.24 13.46
N ILE A 99 -0.50 3.04 12.38
CA ILE A 99 0.20 4.34 12.34
C ILE A 99 -0.29 5.25 13.47
N GLY A 100 -1.61 5.37 13.65
CA GLY A 100 -2.21 6.16 14.72
C GLY A 100 -1.83 5.65 16.12
N THR A 101 -1.78 4.33 16.32
CA THR A 101 -1.36 3.72 17.59
C THR A 101 0.11 4.00 17.89
N PHE A 102 1.00 3.90 16.91
CA PHE A 102 2.41 4.24 17.11
C PHE A 102 2.64 5.73 17.34
N TRP A 103 1.86 6.59 16.70
CA TRP A 103 1.86 8.01 16.99
C TRP A 103 1.43 8.31 18.44
N ALA A 104 0.35 7.68 18.90
CA ALA A 104 -0.09 7.84 20.28
C ALA A 104 0.94 7.28 21.28
N ALA A 105 1.54 6.13 20.96
CA ALA A 105 2.58 5.53 21.78
C ALA A 105 3.83 6.40 21.85
N SER A 106 4.28 7.00 20.75
CA SER A 106 5.46 7.87 20.74
C SER A 106 5.27 9.11 21.60
N LEU A 107 4.09 9.75 21.54
CA LEU A 107 3.74 10.87 22.43
C LEU A 107 3.66 10.45 23.89
N PHE A 108 3.10 9.27 24.17
CA PHE A 108 3.04 8.73 25.52
C PHE A 108 4.45 8.53 26.08
N PHE A 109 5.34 7.85 25.34
CA PHE A 109 6.73 7.64 25.78
C PHE A 109 7.49 8.95 25.97
N LEU A 110 7.33 9.91 25.06
CA LEU A 110 7.92 11.24 25.19
C LEU A 110 7.48 11.93 26.49
N THR A 111 6.20 11.86 26.82
CA THR A 111 5.65 12.45 28.05
C THR A 111 6.22 11.77 29.30
N GLN A 112 6.36 10.45 29.29
CA GLN A 112 6.96 9.70 30.39
C GLN A 112 8.43 10.08 30.59
N ILE A 113 9.23 10.08 29.51
CA ILE A 113 10.65 10.45 29.56
C ILE A 113 10.81 11.86 30.13
N ASN A 114 10.02 12.83 29.65
CA ASN A 114 10.06 14.20 30.16
C ASN A 114 9.70 14.29 31.66
N SER A 115 8.72 13.50 32.12
CA SER A 115 8.37 13.47 33.55
C SER A 115 9.52 12.97 34.43
N PHE A 116 10.29 11.98 33.95
CA PHE A 116 11.48 11.50 34.65
C PHE A 116 12.63 12.53 34.61
N THR A 117 12.90 13.12 33.46
CA THR A 117 13.98 14.12 33.29
C THR A 117 13.76 15.35 34.17
N LEU A 118 12.51 15.83 34.29
CA LEU A 118 12.15 16.96 35.16
C LEU A 118 12.39 16.69 36.65
N ARG A 119 12.45 15.42 37.07
CA ARG A 119 12.75 15.03 38.46
C ARG A 119 14.23 14.80 38.72
N SER A 120 15.07 14.86 37.68
CA SER A 120 16.51 14.66 37.81
C SER A 120 17.20 15.94 38.33
N LYS A 121 18.32 15.77 39.05
CA LYS A 121 19.08 16.90 39.61
C LYS A 121 19.86 17.70 38.55
N ASP A 122 20.13 17.10 37.40
CA ASP A 122 20.91 17.68 36.30
C ASP A 122 20.01 18.21 35.16
N PHE A 123 18.84 18.74 35.51
CA PHE A 123 17.87 19.23 34.53
C PHE A 123 18.37 20.48 33.80
N ASP A 124 18.63 20.32 32.50
CA ASP A 124 18.85 21.42 31.56
C ASP A 124 17.60 21.58 30.67
N LEU A 125 16.91 22.70 30.84
CA LEU A 125 15.69 23.02 30.10
C LEU A 125 15.95 23.19 28.60
N ASN A 126 17.03 23.85 28.22
CA ASN A 126 17.33 24.15 26.81
C ASN A 126 17.66 22.87 26.06
N LYS A 127 18.49 22.02 26.67
CA LYS A 127 18.84 20.71 26.10
C LYS A 127 17.60 19.80 25.97
N THR A 128 16.80 19.70 27.02
CA THR A 128 15.58 18.89 27.01
C THR A 128 14.58 19.36 25.94
N LEU A 129 14.44 20.68 25.77
CA LEU A 129 13.54 21.25 24.77
C LEU A 129 14.04 20.99 23.34
N GLN A 130 15.35 21.11 23.12
CA GLN A 130 15.99 20.80 21.83
C GLN A 130 15.83 19.31 21.45
N ASP A 131 16.08 18.40 22.39
CA ASP A 131 15.93 16.95 22.18
C ASP A 131 14.48 16.58 21.84
N ASN A 132 13.51 17.15 22.58
CA ASN A 132 12.09 16.94 22.33
C ASN A 132 11.65 17.48 20.95
N MET A 133 12.15 18.65 20.55
CA MET A 133 11.86 19.22 19.23
C MET A 133 12.42 18.36 18.11
N SER A 134 13.67 17.91 18.24
CA SER A 134 14.31 17.01 17.27
C SER A 134 13.52 15.69 17.11
N PHE A 135 13.14 15.08 18.24
CA PHE A 135 12.31 13.89 18.25
C PHE A 135 10.94 14.12 17.58
N LEU A 136 10.26 15.21 17.93
CA LEU A 136 8.93 15.52 17.39
C LEU A 136 8.99 15.72 15.87
N VAL A 137 9.93 16.52 15.38
CA VAL A 137 10.12 16.75 13.93
C VAL A 137 10.38 15.44 13.21
N THR A 138 11.26 14.60 13.74
CA THR A 138 11.58 13.28 13.15
C THR A 138 10.36 12.37 13.13
N ALA A 139 9.61 12.30 14.23
CA ALA A 139 8.40 11.51 14.32
C ALA A 139 7.33 11.99 13.32
N ILE A 140 7.11 13.30 13.20
CA ILE A 140 6.18 13.90 12.22
C ILE A 140 6.57 13.48 10.81
N MET A 141 7.84 13.63 10.44
CA MET A 141 8.34 13.29 9.10
C MET A 141 8.11 11.81 8.77
N ILE A 142 8.45 10.90 9.69
CA ILE A 142 8.23 9.46 9.50
C ILE A 142 6.74 9.12 9.38
N THR A 143 5.89 9.80 10.14
CA THR A 143 4.43 9.61 10.08
C THR A 143 3.86 10.08 8.75
N ILE A 144 4.28 11.24 8.26
CA ILE A 144 3.88 11.75 6.94
C ILE A 144 4.29 10.77 5.84
N ILE A 145 5.54 10.28 5.87
CA ILE A 145 6.03 9.28 4.91
C ILE A 145 5.17 8.01 4.97
N SER A 146 4.89 7.51 6.17
CA SER A 146 4.09 6.30 6.37
C SER A 146 2.65 6.45 5.85
N LEU A 147 2.04 7.62 6.08
CA LEU A 147 0.72 7.96 5.56
C LEU A 147 0.72 8.09 4.04
N TRP A 148 1.78 8.68 3.47
CA TRP A 148 1.94 8.82 2.03
C TRP A 148 2.06 7.46 1.34
N ILE A 149 2.89 6.55 1.88
CA ILE A 149 3.03 5.19 1.37
C ILE A 149 1.68 4.44 1.47
N THR A 150 1.02 4.50 2.62
CA THR A 150 -0.30 3.85 2.83
C THR A 150 -1.35 4.36 1.85
N THR A 151 -1.37 5.67 1.60
CA THR A 151 -2.32 6.31 0.68
C THR A 151 -2.03 5.95 -0.76
N SER A 152 -0.75 5.89 -1.14
CA SER A 152 -0.31 5.46 -2.47
C SER A 152 -0.70 3.99 -2.73
N TYR A 153 -0.49 3.12 -1.74
CA TYR A 153 -0.92 1.72 -1.81
C TYR A 153 -2.45 1.60 -1.97
N LYS A 154 -3.22 2.32 -1.15
CA LYS A 154 -4.69 2.38 -1.26
C LYS A 154 -5.11 2.74 -2.68
N ARG A 155 -4.57 3.85 -3.22
CA ARG A 155 -4.89 4.33 -4.56
C ARG A 155 -4.55 3.32 -5.65
N ALA A 156 -3.39 2.66 -5.57
CA ALA A 156 -2.98 1.64 -6.54
C ALA A 156 -3.93 0.43 -6.53
N THR A 157 -4.27 -0.08 -5.34
CA THR A 157 -5.20 -1.22 -5.21
C THR A 157 -6.61 -0.90 -5.73
N GLU A 158 -7.15 0.28 -5.42
CA GLU A 158 -8.46 0.71 -5.93
C GLU A 158 -8.48 0.81 -7.46
N ALA A 159 -7.40 1.28 -8.09
CA ALA A 159 -7.30 1.35 -9.54
C ALA A 159 -7.39 -0.04 -10.20
N ILE A 160 -6.73 -1.04 -9.60
CA ILE A 160 -6.78 -2.43 -10.08
C ILE A 160 -8.20 -2.99 -9.96
N PHE A 161 -8.82 -2.90 -8.78
CA PHE A 161 -10.18 -3.43 -8.60
C PHE A 161 -11.19 -2.75 -9.53
N LYS A 162 -11.08 -1.43 -9.73
CA LYS A 162 -11.90 -0.71 -10.71
C LYS A 162 -11.67 -1.22 -12.13
N SER A 163 -10.43 -1.44 -12.56
CA SER A 163 -10.13 -1.97 -13.90
C SER A 163 -10.74 -3.34 -14.16
N ILE A 164 -10.68 -4.23 -13.17
CA ILE A 164 -11.29 -5.56 -13.29
C ILE A 164 -12.82 -5.44 -13.31
N LYS A 165 -13.41 -4.63 -12.44
CA LYS A 165 -14.87 -4.41 -12.42
C LYS A 165 -15.40 -3.83 -13.74
N TYR A 166 -14.70 -2.85 -14.32
CA TYR A 166 -15.06 -2.32 -15.64
C TYR A 166 -14.92 -3.37 -16.74
N SER A 167 -13.86 -4.20 -16.70
CA SER A 167 -13.68 -5.30 -17.65
C SER A 167 -14.79 -6.35 -17.55
N ILE A 168 -15.24 -6.67 -16.33
CA ILE A 168 -16.39 -7.57 -16.10
C ILE A 168 -17.66 -6.95 -16.67
N CYS A 169 -17.87 -5.65 -16.47
CA CYS A 169 -19.03 -4.93 -17.00
C CYS A 169 -19.07 -4.96 -18.54
N GLU A 170 -17.92 -4.73 -19.18
CA GLU A 170 -17.76 -4.83 -20.65
C GLU A 170 -18.11 -6.25 -21.15
N ILE A 171 -17.60 -7.29 -20.48
CA ILE A 171 -17.93 -8.69 -20.82
C ILE A 171 -19.44 -8.97 -20.64
N LYS A 172 -20.06 -8.50 -19.56
CA LYS A 172 -21.52 -8.66 -19.35
C LYS A 172 -22.32 -8.01 -20.46
N LEU A 173 -21.89 -6.83 -20.92
CA LEU A 173 -22.53 -6.11 -22.02
C LEU A 173 -22.42 -6.91 -23.33
N HIS A 174 -21.23 -7.42 -23.66
CA HIS A 174 -21.03 -8.29 -24.83
C HIS A 174 -21.83 -9.61 -24.77
N LEU A 175 -22.06 -10.17 -23.57
CA LEU A 175 -22.88 -11.38 -23.40
C LEU A 175 -24.39 -11.09 -23.45
N SER A 176 -24.81 -9.84 -23.20
CA SER A 176 -26.22 -9.44 -23.17
C SER A 176 -26.73 -8.88 -24.49
N ASP A 177 -25.83 -8.45 -25.40
CA ASP A 177 -26.16 -7.94 -26.74
C ASP A 177 -25.88 -8.98 -27.84
N PRO A 178 -26.90 -9.75 -28.31
CA PRO A 178 -26.72 -10.75 -29.36
C PRO A 178 -26.45 -10.15 -30.76
N GLU A 179 -26.66 -8.85 -30.98
CA GLU A 179 -26.41 -8.20 -32.28
C GLU A 179 -24.93 -7.87 -32.55
N HIS A 180 -24.10 -7.68 -31.52
CA HIS A 180 -22.69 -7.32 -31.71
C HIS A 180 -21.78 -8.52 -32.09
N ASN A 181 -22.32 -9.74 -32.04
CA ASN A 181 -21.60 -10.98 -32.39
C ASN A 181 -21.48 -11.22 -33.92
N LYS A 182 -22.10 -10.39 -34.76
CA LYS A 182 -21.96 -10.47 -36.22
C LYS A 182 -20.82 -9.62 -36.79
N ASP A 183 -20.49 -8.48 -36.16
CA ASP A 183 -19.57 -7.52 -36.79
C ASP A 183 -18.09 -7.69 -36.42
N THR A 184 -17.77 -8.44 -35.36
CA THR A 184 -16.39 -8.56 -34.85
C THR A 184 -15.63 -9.79 -35.35
N LEU A 185 -16.29 -10.74 -36.02
CA LEU A 185 -15.65 -11.90 -36.65
C LEU A 185 -15.40 -11.73 -38.16
N ASP A 186 -15.98 -10.70 -38.80
CA ASP A 186 -15.87 -10.46 -40.24
C ASP A 186 -14.92 -9.32 -40.63
N THR A 187 -14.00 -8.89 -39.74
CA THR A 187 -12.92 -7.99 -40.18
C THR A 187 -11.72 -8.84 -40.65
N PRO A 188 -11.53 -9.08 -41.97
CA PRO A 188 -10.34 -9.78 -42.44
C PRO A 188 -9.09 -8.97 -42.10
N GLN A 189 -8.12 -9.65 -41.50
CA GLN A 189 -6.76 -9.12 -41.35
C GLN A 189 -6.24 -8.67 -42.71
N LYS A 190 -6.23 -7.35 -42.94
CA LYS A 190 -5.61 -6.76 -44.12
C LYS A 190 -4.10 -6.94 -43.98
N LYS A 191 -3.59 -7.94 -44.70
CA LYS A 191 -2.18 -8.25 -44.97
C LYS A 191 -1.38 -6.94 -45.08
N GLN A 192 -0.44 -6.72 -44.17
CA GLN A 192 0.58 -5.69 -44.33
C GLN A 192 1.53 -6.16 -45.43
N GLU A 193 1.42 -5.56 -46.62
CA GLU A 193 2.41 -5.70 -47.68
C GLU A 193 3.64 -4.84 -47.34
N THR A 194 4.79 -5.50 -47.25
CA THR A 194 6.11 -4.90 -47.14
C THR A 194 6.52 -4.31 -48.50
N PRO A 195 6.90 -3.04 -48.61
CA PRO A 195 7.49 -2.53 -49.84
C PRO A 195 8.97 -2.92 -49.91
N THR A 196 9.30 -3.81 -50.84
CA THR A 196 10.65 -3.96 -51.41
C THR A 196 11.07 -2.66 -52.08
N ASN A 197 12.17 -2.06 -51.60
CA ASN A 197 12.84 -0.97 -52.30
C ASN A 197 14.09 -1.54 -52.98
N ASN A 198 14.15 -1.36 -54.30
CA ASN A 198 15.34 -1.48 -55.14
C ASN A 198 16.24 -0.25 -54.98
#